data_AF-A0A973P3L0-F1
#
_entry.id   AF-A0A973P3L0-F1
#
_cell.length_a   1.000
_cell.length_b   1.000
_cell.length_c   1.000
_cell.angle_alpha   90.00
_cell.angle_beta   90.00
_cell.angle_gamma   90.00
#
_symmetry.space_group_name_H-M   'P 1'
#
loop_
_entity.id
_entity.type
_entity.pdbx_description
1 polymer ?
#
loop_
_entity_poly.entity_id
_entity_poly.type
_entity_poly.pdbx_seq_one_letter_code
_entity_poly.pdbx_strand_id
1 'polypeptide(L)'
;MSHLSIEVGHFYMDDLENGEEPIRRQFERVKPWLDAAMATVVCGEEKPRVSTCFLVDDYFQRWPDASRIMERLLRLARESGVEIDYVARESSCARRLDGFGVAELVARRILEEPEPEYSTGGRPPTAHTGWLSNGRPPREATVLNVMEAHDWEAGQEYGKRNHSIFLDVELWKDRAEPGADEEEVLSQRLYSCPFLAAVWQLVRLGLLRKDGAPALEVTDWDGHWSDEWTQFPDIVKVRPQAKPFYAYRSLSIMPQHFLGIEHAVRTIIDHVLLDQPVVESLLLRAQDKKIFLPSAVADRISHHFLEGGQ
;
A
#
# COMPACT_ATOMS: atom_id res chain seq x y z
N MET A 1 -17.39 3.66 8.47
CA MET A 1 -16.49 3.74 7.31
C MET A 1 -16.80 4.97 6.49
N SER A 2 -15.77 5.54 5.89
CA SER A 2 -15.87 6.58 4.87
C SER A 2 -16.24 5.98 3.50
N HIS A 3 -16.79 6.81 2.64
CA HIS A 3 -17.06 6.50 1.24
C HIS A 3 -15.76 6.43 0.43
N LEU A 4 -14.80 7.28 0.77
CA LEU A 4 -13.48 7.36 0.15
C LEU A 4 -12.45 7.75 1.22
N SER A 5 -11.31 7.07 1.24
CA SER A 5 -10.09 7.53 1.91
C SER A 5 -9.19 8.13 0.83
N ILE A 6 -8.62 9.31 1.05
CA ILE A 6 -7.70 9.96 0.10
C ILE A 6 -6.35 10.15 0.77
N GLU A 7 -5.30 9.59 0.18
CA GLU A 7 -3.93 9.86 0.59
C GLU A 7 -3.41 11.07 -0.16
N VAL A 8 -3.03 12.10 0.60
CA VAL A 8 -2.69 13.42 0.09
C VAL A 8 -1.18 13.59 0.00
N GLY A 9 -0.60 12.93 -1.00
CA GLY A 9 0.82 13.02 -1.33
C GLY A 9 1.66 11.88 -0.75
N HIS A 10 2.76 11.61 -1.46
CA HIS A 10 3.93 10.89 -0.97
C HIS A 10 5.11 11.84 -1.12
N PHE A 11 5.76 12.14 0.00
CA PHE A 11 7.00 12.91 0.02
C PHE A 11 8.12 11.89 0.16
N TYR A 12 9.18 12.02 -0.63
CA TYR A 12 10.42 11.44 -0.15
C TYR A 12 10.82 12.19 1.11
N MET A 13 11.45 11.49 2.04
CA MET A 13 11.94 12.15 3.24
C MET A 13 12.83 13.34 2.86
N ASP A 14 13.70 13.21 1.83
CA ASP A 14 14.50 14.32 1.26
C ASP A 14 13.66 15.60 0.98
N ASP A 15 12.42 15.47 0.51
CA ASP A 15 11.52 16.61 0.26
C ASP A 15 11.11 17.32 1.55
N LEU A 16 11.05 16.58 2.67
CA LEU A 16 10.80 17.13 4.00
C LEU A 16 12.03 17.87 4.55
N GLU A 17 13.24 17.52 4.15
CA GLU A 17 14.48 18.20 4.59
C GLU A 17 14.80 19.47 3.82
N ASN A 18 14.47 19.50 2.52
CA ASN A 18 14.84 20.58 1.57
C ASN A 18 14.11 21.93 1.79
N GLY A 19 13.64 22.17 3.02
CA GLY A 19 12.93 23.39 3.43
C GLY A 19 11.42 23.29 3.28
N GLU A 20 10.73 24.36 3.64
CA GLU A 20 9.25 24.40 3.60
C GLU A 20 8.68 24.50 2.19
N GLU A 21 9.46 25.06 1.27
CA GLU A 21 8.99 25.46 -0.05
C GLU A 21 8.70 24.27 -0.99
N PRO A 22 9.53 23.21 -1.06
CA PRO A 22 9.14 21.97 -1.75
C PRO A 22 7.85 21.37 -1.19
N ILE A 23 7.71 21.35 0.14
CA ILE A 23 6.53 20.82 0.83
C ILE A 23 5.26 21.58 0.42
N ARG A 24 5.32 22.92 0.48
CA ARG A 24 4.23 23.81 0.07
C ARG A 24 3.82 23.58 -1.38
N ARG A 25 4.79 23.61 -2.31
CA ARG A 25 4.51 23.40 -3.75
C ARG A 25 3.85 22.07 -4.02
N GLN A 26 4.26 21.01 -3.32
CA GLN A 26 3.62 19.71 -3.49
C GLN A 26 2.16 19.72 -3.03
N PHE A 27 1.84 20.31 -1.87
CA PHE A 27 0.46 20.42 -1.42
C PHE A 27 -0.40 21.31 -2.33
N GLU A 28 0.16 22.40 -2.85
CA GLU A 28 -0.51 23.24 -3.86
C GLU A 28 -0.83 22.46 -5.13
N ARG A 29 0.04 21.53 -5.56
CA ARG A 29 -0.22 20.63 -6.69
C ARG A 29 -1.27 19.56 -6.37
N VAL A 30 -1.31 19.06 -5.13
CA VAL A 30 -2.29 18.06 -4.68
C VAL A 30 -3.70 18.66 -4.56
N LYS A 31 -3.81 19.91 -4.10
CA LYS A 31 -5.07 20.54 -3.73
C LYS A 31 -6.17 20.50 -4.81
N PRO A 32 -5.92 20.85 -6.09
CA PRO A 32 -6.96 20.79 -7.12
C PRO A 32 -7.51 19.37 -7.33
N TRP A 33 -6.66 18.36 -7.22
CA TRP A 33 -7.03 16.95 -7.39
C TRP A 33 -7.76 16.41 -6.17
N LEU A 34 -7.37 16.86 -4.98
CA LEU A 34 -8.11 16.58 -3.75
C LEU A 34 -9.56 17.11 -3.85
N ASP A 35 -9.73 18.35 -4.28
CA ASP A 35 -11.06 18.96 -4.46
C ASP A 35 -11.91 18.19 -5.48
N ALA A 36 -11.31 17.84 -6.62
CA ALA A 36 -11.99 17.07 -7.66
C ALA A 36 -12.40 15.68 -7.14
N ALA A 37 -11.50 14.99 -6.45
CA ALA A 37 -11.79 13.69 -5.84
C ALA A 37 -12.95 13.78 -4.84
N MET A 38 -12.94 14.77 -3.95
CA MET A 38 -14.03 14.99 -2.99
C MET A 38 -15.37 15.29 -3.67
N ALA A 39 -15.36 16.07 -4.76
CA ALA A 39 -16.56 16.45 -5.50
C ALA A 39 -17.19 15.27 -6.29
N THR A 40 -16.40 14.25 -6.64
CA THR A 40 -16.85 13.09 -7.42
C THR A 40 -17.37 11.93 -6.57
N VAL A 41 -17.33 12.05 -5.24
CA VAL A 41 -17.81 10.97 -4.34
C VAL A 41 -19.32 10.81 -4.45
N VAL A 42 -19.73 9.71 -5.08
CA VAL A 42 -21.12 9.26 -5.12
C VAL A 42 -21.44 8.45 -3.87
N CYS A 43 -22.49 8.85 -3.12
CA CYS A 43 -22.87 8.23 -1.85
C CYS A 43 -24.39 8.05 -1.66
N GLY A 44 -25.12 7.79 -2.75
CA GLY A 44 -26.56 7.58 -2.72
C GLY A 44 -27.29 8.78 -2.10
N GLU A 45 -28.07 8.55 -1.05
CA GLU A 45 -28.84 9.57 -0.33
C GLU A 45 -28.08 10.19 0.86
N GLU A 46 -26.90 9.66 1.22
CA GLU A 46 -26.09 10.17 2.34
C GLU A 46 -25.23 11.38 1.92
N LYS A 47 -24.71 12.12 2.91
CA LYS A 47 -23.63 13.08 2.68
C LYS A 47 -22.30 12.33 2.44
N PRO A 48 -21.44 12.81 1.52
CA PRO A 48 -20.10 12.24 1.34
C PRO A 48 -19.35 12.19 2.67
N ARG A 49 -18.67 11.06 2.91
CA ARG A 49 -17.81 10.85 4.07
C ARG A 49 -16.45 10.56 3.47
N VAL A 50 -15.59 11.56 3.48
CA VAL A 50 -14.24 11.45 2.95
C VAL A 50 -13.28 11.67 4.10
N SER A 51 -12.30 10.79 4.23
CA SER A 51 -11.17 10.95 5.13
C SER A 51 -9.91 11.23 4.31
N THR A 52 -9.05 12.12 4.78
CA THR A 52 -7.72 12.33 4.20
C THR A 52 -6.63 11.72 5.08
N CYS A 53 -5.59 11.16 4.48
CA CYS A 53 -4.47 10.61 5.24
C CYS A 53 -3.12 10.96 4.63
N PHE A 54 -2.11 10.87 5.47
CA PHE A 54 -0.71 11.00 5.12
C PHE A 54 0.07 9.82 5.70
N LEU A 55 0.75 9.04 4.87
CA LEU A 55 1.66 8.00 5.31
C LEU A 55 3.08 8.56 5.37
N VAL A 56 3.69 8.50 6.55
CA VAL A 56 5.09 8.86 6.74
C VAL A 56 5.96 7.64 6.49
N ASP A 57 6.93 7.76 5.57
CA ASP A 57 7.97 6.75 5.36
C ASP A 57 9.03 6.84 6.48
N ASP A 58 8.72 6.26 7.64
CA ASP A 58 9.66 6.08 8.75
C ASP A 58 10.29 4.66 8.75
N TYR A 59 10.05 3.88 7.69
CA TYR A 59 10.53 2.51 7.56
C TYR A 59 11.89 2.46 6.88
N PHE A 60 12.04 3.13 5.74
CA PHE A 60 13.30 3.15 5.00
C PHE A 60 14.28 4.19 5.51
N GLN A 61 13.76 5.29 6.09
CA GLN A 61 14.57 6.40 6.59
C GLN A 61 13.98 6.91 7.91
N ARG A 62 14.84 7.12 8.93
CA ARG A 62 14.43 7.71 10.21
C ARG A 62 15.35 8.88 10.53
N TRP A 63 14.76 10.03 10.78
CA TRP A 63 15.48 11.25 11.12
C TRP A 63 15.21 11.69 12.56
N PRO A 64 16.15 12.42 13.17
CA PRO A 64 15.89 13.11 14.43
C PRO A 64 14.78 14.17 14.25
N ASP A 65 14.21 14.63 15.37
CA ASP A 65 13.21 15.70 15.43
C ASP A 65 11.88 15.38 14.72
N ALA A 66 11.34 14.18 14.93
CA ALA A 66 10.06 13.76 14.34
C ALA A 66 8.93 14.77 14.61
N SER A 67 8.89 15.35 15.81
CA SER A 67 7.89 16.34 16.21
C SER A 67 7.89 17.57 15.30
N ARG A 68 9.09 18.14 15.05
CA ARG A 68 9.28 19.33 14.21
C ARG A 68 8.91 19.05 12.77
N ILE A 69 9.22 17.86 12.25
CA ILE A 69 8.84 17.43 10.90
C ILE A 69 7.31 17.41 10.79
N MET A 70 6.63 16.77 11.74
CA MET A 70 5.17 16.65 11.74
C MET A 70 4.46 18.00 11.87
N GLU A 71 4.88 18.84 12.80
CA GLU A 71 4.30 20.17 13.00
C GLU A 71 4.43 21.04 11.75
N ARG A 72 5.60 21.01 11.10
CA ARG A 72 5.83 21.72 9.85
C ARG A 72 4.97 21.18 8.72
N LEU A 73 4.93 19.85 8.54
CA LEU A 73 4.13 19.21 7.50
C LEU A 73 2.65 19.58 7.62
N LEU A 74 2.06 19.41 8.80
CA LEU A 74 0.64 19.68 9.05
C LEU A 74 0.31 21.17 8.92
N ARG A 75 1.22 22.06 9.34
CA ARG A 75 1.06 23.51 9.14
C ARG A 75 1.02 23.84 7.65
N LEU A 76 1.99 23.37 6.88
CA LEU A 76 2.12 23.70 5.45
C LEU A 76 0.99 23.09 4.62
N ALA A 77 0.52 21.89 4.97
CA ALA A 77 -0.66 21.28 4.36
C ALA A 77 -1.87 22.21 4.52
N ARG A 78 -2.16 22.65 5.76
CA ARG A 78 -3.26 23.55 6.07
C ARG A 78 -3.13 24.91 5.38
N GLU A 79 -1.94 25.50 5.37
CA GLU A 79 -1.67 26.77 4.66
C GLU A 79 -1.93 26.65 3.15
N SER A 80 -1.70 25.47 2.58
CA SER A 80 -1.98 25.15 1.17
C SER A 80 -3.42 24.69 0.92
N GLY A 81 -4.27 24.72 1.95
CA GLY A 81 -5.67 24.29 1.89
C GLY A 81 -5.88 22.77 1.87
N VAL A 82 -4.85 21.97 2.13
CA VAL A 82 -4.93 20.50 2.24
C VAL A 82 -5.13 20.14 3.71
N GLU A 83 -6.35 19.75 4.05
CA GLU A 83 -6.65 19.23 5.40
C GLU A 83 -6.26 17.75 5.48
N ILE A 84 -5.38 17.40 6.42
CA ILE A 84 -5.00 16.01 6.74
C ILE A 84 -5.79 15.58 7.96
N ASP A 85 -6.62 14.53 7.84
CA ASP A 85 -7.40 13.99 8.96
C ASP A 85 -6.61 12.96 9.80
N TYR A 86 -5.74 12.19 9.14
CA TYR A 86 -4.99 11.09 9.72
C TYR A 86 -3.52 11.09 9.28
N VAL A 87 -2.62 10.78 10.20
CA VAL A 87 -1.22 10.48 9.92
C VAL A 87 -0.97 9.02 10.27
N ALA A 88 -0.29 8.27 9.42
CA ALA A 88 0.09 6.89 9.67
C ALA A 88 1.59 6.70 9.46
N ARG A 89 2.15 5.63 10.03
CA ARG A 89 3.55 5.24 9.85
C ARG A 89 3.68 4.06 8.92
N GLU A 90 4.58 4.15 7.95
CA GLU A 90 4.91 3.03 7.08
C GLU A 90 5.49 1.86 7.87
N SER A 91 6.31 2.14 8.91
CA SER A 91 6.85 1.08 9.75
C SER A 91 5.78 0.29 10.51
N SER A 92 4.62 0.90 10.82
CA SER A 92 3.48 0.18 11.39
C SER A 92 2.86 -0.81 10.39
N CYS A 93 2.95 -0.56 9.08
CA CYS A 93 2.56 -1.54 8.07
C CYS A 93 3.49 -2.76 8.06
N ALA A 94 4.76 -2.60 8.47
CA ALA A 94 5.65 -3.73 8.70
C ALA A 94 5.36 -4.42 10.04
N ARG A 95 5.48 -3.67 11.13
CA ARG A 95 5.36 -4.18 12.51
C ARG A 95 4.88 -3.09 13.47
N ARG A 96 3.89 -3.43 14.29
CA ARG A 96 3.38 -2.56 15.35
C ARG A 96 4.34 -2.48 16.54
N LEU A 97 4.10 -1.49 17.41
CA LEU A 97 4.84 -1.33 18.66
C LEU A 97 4.67 -2.50 19.64
N ASP A 98 3.52 -3.19 19.59
CA ASP A 98 3.27 -4.39 20.39
C ASP A 98 3.97 -5.65 19.83
N GLY A 99 4.76 -5.50 18.76
CA GLY A 99 5.49 -6.58 18.10
C GLY A 99 4.71 -7.30 17.01
N PHE A 100 3.42 -7.01 16.81
CA PHE A 100 2.61 -7.67 15.79
C PHE A 100 3.10 -7.34 14.37
N GLY A 101 3.50 -8.37 13.62
CA GLY A 101 3.94 -8.25 12.22
C GLY A 101 2.75 -8.14 11.27
N VAL A 102 2.40 -6.92 10.89
CA VAL A 102 1.27 -6.64 9.99
C VAL A 102 1.61 -7.06 8.56
N ALA A 103 2.84 -6.80 8.11
CA ALA A 103 3.32 -7.28 6.82
C ALA A 103 3.40 -8.81 6.79
N GLU A 104 3.80 -9.44 7.89
CA GLU A 104 3.84 -10.90 8.00
C GLU A 104 2.44 -11.53 7.97
N LEU A 105 1.44 -10.86 8.54
CA LEU A 105 0.03 -11.26 8.40
C LEU A 105 -0.37 -11.37 6.91
N VAL A 106 0.06 -10.41 6.09
CA VAL A 106 -0.23 -10.39 4.65
C VAL A 106 0.64 -11.39 3.90
N ALA A 107 1.93 -11.48 4.21
CA ALA A 107 2.88 -12.39 3.54
C ALA A 107 2.41 -13.86 3.62
N ARG A 108 1.92 -14.29 4.79
CA ARG A 108 1.36 -15.64 5.00
C ARG A 108 0.06 -15.92 4.25
N ARG A 109 -0.55 -14.90 3.65
CA ARG A 109 -1.82 -14.98 2.90
C ARG A 109 -1.62 -14.78 1.41
N ILE A 110 -0.39 -14.60 0.93
CA ILE A 110 -0.12 -14.54 -0.49
C ILE A 110 -0.33 -15.93 -1.08
N LEU A 111 -1.25 -16.02 -2.02
CA LEU A 111 -1.47 -17.20 -2.84
C LEU A 111 -0.56 -17.09 -4.05
N GLU A 112 0.21 -18.13 -4.28
CA GLU A 112 0.87 -18.31 -5.56
C GLU A 112 -0.18 -18.68 -6.60
N GLU A 113 -0.10 -18.08 -7.78
CA GLU A 113 -0.90 -18.57 -8.89
C GLU A 113 -0.44 -19.98 -9.25
N PRO A 114 -1.37 -20.94 -9.35
CA PRO A 114 -1.01 -22.31 -9.69
C PRO A 114 -0.39 -22.33 -11.10
N GLU A 115 0.87 -22.76 -11.20
CA GLU A 115 1.46 -23.07 -12.50
C GLU A 115 0.58 -24.15 -13.18
N PRO A 116 0.23 -24.01 -14.47
CA PRO A 116 -0.52 -25.05 -15.16
C PRO A 116 0.27 -26.36 -15.19
N GLU A 117 -0.44 -27.50 -15.35
CA GLU A 117 -0.08 -28.92 -15.10
C GLU A 117 1.35 -29.43 -15.43
N TYR A 118 2.15 -28.66 -16.16
CA TYR A 118 3.55 -28.96 -16.50
C TYR A 118 4.50 -28.01 -15.77
N SER A 119 4.60 -28.14 -14.44
CA SER A 119 5.64 -27.43 -13.70
C SER A 119 7.00 -28.03 -14.02
N THR A 120 7.94 -27.18 -14.41
CA THR A 120 9.36 -27.57 -14.53
C THR A 120 10.07 -27.48 -13.17
N GLY A 121 9.36 -27.08 -12.10
CA GLY A 121 9.94 -26.83 -10.77
C GLY A 121 11.02 -25.73 -10.76
N GLY A 122 11.06 -24.89 -11.80
CA GLY A 122 12.18 -23.96 -12.01
C GLY A 122 12.21 -22.76 -11.07
N ARG A 123 11.09 -22.46 -10.39
CA ARG A 123 10.96 -21.32 -9.47
C ARG A 123 10.56 -21.81 -8.07
N PRO A 124 11.31 -21.46 -7.01
CA PRO A 124 10.88 -21.76 -5.65
C PRO A 124 9.65 -20.92 -5.24
N PRO A 125 8.89 -21.37 -4.24
CA PRO A 125 7.72 -20.64 -3.72
C PRO A 125 8.02 -19.17 -3.38
N THR A 126 7.04 -18.29 -3.61
CA THR A 126 7.04 -16.87 -3.20
C THR A 126 7.37 -16.74 -1.73
N ALA A 127 6.80 -17.59 -0.88
CA ALA A 127 7.06 -17.58 0.57
C ALA A 127 8.55 -17.79 0.92
N HIS A 128 9.31 -18.46 0.05
CA HIS A 128 10.73 -18.73 0.23
C HIS A 128 11.62 -17.66 -0.41
N THR A 129 11.23 -17.18 -1.59
CA THR A 129 12.06 -16.25 -2.38
C THR A 129 11.83 -14.80 -2.02
N GLY A 130 10.62 -14.45 -1.57
CA GLY A 130 10.16 -13.08 -1.48
C GLY A 130 9.87 -12.44 -2.83
N TRP A 131 9.67 -13.23 -3.90
CA TRP A 131 9.35 -12.72 -5.23
C TRP A 131 8.01 -13.26 -5.75
N LEU A 132 7.09 -12.36 -6.07
CA LEU A 132 5.78 -12.67 -6.63
C LEU A 132 5.75 -12.40 -8.13
N SER A 133 5.25 -13.35 -8.91
CA SER A 133 5.02 -13.16 -10.34
C SER A 133 3.56 -13.36 -10.71
N ASN A 134 3.07 -12.55 -11.65
CA ASN A 134 1.71 -12.63 -12.18
C ASN A 134 1.60 -13.55 -13.41
N GLY A 135 2.59 -14.41 -13.65
CA GLY A 135 2.70 -15.09 -14.93
C GLY A 135 3.83 -16.11 -15.02
N ARG A 136 4.02 -16.62 -16.23
CA ARG A 136 5.20 -17.39 -16.62
C ARG A 136 6.29 -16.44 -17.11
N PRO A 137 7.52 -16.54 -16.58
CA PRO A 137 8.63 -15.73 -17.06
C PRO A 137 9.01 -16.09 -18.51
N PRO A 138 9.64 -15.16 -19.25
CA PRO A 138 10.22 -15.48 -20.55
C PRO A 138 11.26 -16.60 -20.41
N ARG A 139 11.38 -17.45 -21.44
CA ARG A 139 12.32 -18.58 -21.47
C ARG A 139 13.12 -18.56 -22.76
N GLU A 140 14.37 -19.00 -22.67
CA GLU A 140 15.14 -19.45 -23.82
C GLU A 140 15.23 -20.97 -23.75
N ALA A 141 14.83 -21.67 -24.82
CA ALA A 141 14.92 -23.13 -24.85
C ALA A 141 16.39 -23.58 -24.81
N THR A 142 16.82 -24.23 -23.72
CA THR A 142 18.13 -24.89 -23.65
C THR A 142 18.04 -26.26 -24.31
N VAL A 143 18.21 -26.34 -25.63
CA VAL A 143 18.30 -27.64 -26.32
C VAL A 143 19.71 -28.19 -26.15
N LEU A 144 19.85 -29.42 -25.62
CA LEU A 144 21.14 -30.13 -25.50
C LEU A 144 21.78 -30.48 -26.87
N ASN A 145 21.13 -30.15 -27.99
CA ASN A 145 21.60 -30.40 -29.34
C ASN A 145 21.71 -29.10 -30.14
N VAL A 146 22.88 -28.88 -30.72
CA VAL A 146 23.33 -27.68 -31.46
C VAL A 146 22.58 -27.43 -32.78
N MET A 147 21.52 -28.19 -33.08
CA MET A 147 20.84 -28.18 -34.39
C MET A 147 19.40 -27.66 -34.39
N GLU A 148 18.81 -27.36 -33.23
CA GLU A 148 17.49 -26.70 -33.16
C GLU A 148 17.69 -25.25 -32.72
N ALA A 149 17.10 -24.33 -33.49
CA ALA A 149 17.23 -22.90 -33.26
C ALA A 149 16.71 -22.51 -31.87
N HIS A 150 17.34 -21.49 -31.28
CA HIS A 150 16.88 -20.87 -30.03
C HIS A 150 15.52 -20.22 -30.25
N ASP A 151 14.43 -20.93 -29.93
CA ASP A 151 13.11 -20.34 -29.92
C ASP A 151 12.92 -19.61 -28.56
N TRP A 152 13.05 -18.28 -28.59
CA TRP A 152 12.71 -17.43 -27.45
C TRP A 152 11.20 -17.48 -27.19
N GLU A 153 10.81 -17.75 -25.95
CA GLU A 153 9.43 -17.73 -25.49
C GLU A 153 9.17 -16.48 -24.66
N ALA A 154 8.20 -15.67 -25.09
CA ALA A 154 7.78 -14.47 -24.37
C ALA A 154 7.15 -14.81 -23.01
N GLY A 155 7.37 -13.94 -22.02
CA GLY A 155 6.67 -14.02 -20.74
C GLY A 155 5.14 -13.89 -20.93
N GLN A 156 4.38 -14.63 -20.13
CA GLN A 156 2.93 -14.69 -20.22
C GLN A 156 2.29 -14.38 -18.87
N GLU A 157 1.64 -13.23 -18.79
CA GLU A 157 0.69 -12.91 -17.72
C GLU A 157 -0.48 -13.91 -17.71
N TYR A 158 -0.83 -14.39 -16.52
CA TYR A 158 -2.00 -15.23 -16.30
C TYR A 158 -3.29 -14.41 -16.37
N GLY A 159 -4.38 -15.01 -16.85
CA GLY A 159 -5.65 -14.29 -17.00
C GLY A 159 -5.65 -13.17 -18.06
N LYS A 160 -4.59 -13.05 -18.86
CA LYS A 160 -4.48 -12.06 -19.94
C LYS A 160 -5.68 -12.10 -20.89
N ARG A 161 -6.09 -10.93 -21.39
CA ARG A 161 -7.10 -10.85 -22.46
C ARG A 161 -6.46 -10.97 -23.84
N ASN A 162 -5.83 -9.88 -24.31
CA ASN A 162 -5.24 -9.81 -25.66
C ASN A 162 -3.71 -9.72 -25.66
N HIS A 163 -3.12 -9.16 -24.62
CA HIS A 163 -1.68 -8.92 -24.49
C HIS A 163 -1.25 -9.26 -23.06
N SER A 164 0.03 -9.60 -22.88
CA SER A 164 0.62 -9.88 -21.57
C SER A 164 1.41 -8.69 -21.08
N ILE A 165 1.21 -8.33 -19.81
CA ILE A 165 2.15 -7.51 -19.03
C ILE A 165 2.69 -8.38 -17.92
N PHE A 166 3.93 -8.85 -18.09
CA PHE A 166 4.59 -9.71 -17.11
C PHE A 166 5.28 -8.86 -16.05
N LEU A 167 5.02 -9.17 -14.78
CA LEU A 167 5.67 -8.58 -13.62
C LEU A 167 6.30 -9.66 -12.75
N ASP A 168 7.48 -9.33 -12.24
CA ASP A 168 8.14 -10.06 -11.18
C ASP A 168 8.53 -9.06 -10.08
N VAL A 169 7.95 -9.22 -8.90
CA VAL A 169 7.92 -8.21 -7.86
C VAL A 169 8.61 -8.74 -6.61
N GLU A 170 9.71 -8.09 -6.22
CA GLU A 170 10.33 -8.30 -4.91
C GLU A 170 9.38 -7.78 -3.82
N LEU A 171 8.95 -8.66 -2.93
CA LEU A 171 8.10 -8.37 -1.78
C LEU A 171 8.92 -8.13 -0.51
N TRP A 172 9.99 -8.90 -0.35
CA TRP A 172 10.93 -8.78 0.75
C TRP A 172 12.27 -9.40 0.39
N LYS A 173 13.28 -9.05 1.19
CA LYS A 173 14.57 -9.74 1.23
C LYS A 173 14.92 -10.11 2.66
N ASP A 174 15.35 -11.36 2.81
CA ASP A 174 15.83 -11.87 4.08
C ASP A 174 17.33 -11.56 4.21
N ARG A 175 17.72 -10.95 5.34
CA ARG A 175 19.10 -10.59 5.63
C ARG A 175 19.79 -11.52 6.62
N ALA A 176 19.05 -12.47 7.18
CA ALA A 176 19.59 -13.44 8.13
C ALA A 176 20.59 -14.39 7.45
N GLU A 177 21.56 -14.87 8.22
CA GLU A 177 22.58 -15.79 7.74
C GLU A 177 21.97 -17.16 7.38
N PRO A 178 22.58 -17.91 6.43
CA PRO A 178 22.14 -19.26 6.10
C PRO A 178 22.10 -20.17 7.34
N GLY A 179 20.94 -20.76 7.63
CA GLY A 179 20.73 -21.63 8.79
C GLY A 179 20.17 -20.92 10.02
N ALA A 180 19.90 -19.61 9.94
CA ALA A 180 19.09 -18.90 10.92
C ALA A 180 17.69 -19.54 11.07
N ASP A 181 17.13 -19.46 12.27
CA ASP A 181 15.77 -19.93 12.52
C ASP A 181 14.71 -18.95 11.97
N GLU A 182 13.44 -19.38 11.96
CA GLU A 182 12.34 -18.59 11.39
C GLU A 182 12.16 -17.24 12.13
N GLU A 183 12.38 -17.19 13.44
CA GLU A 183 12.22 -15.96 14.22
C GLU A 183 13.30 -14.94 13.86
N GLU A 184 14.54 -15.39 13.74
CA GLU A 184 15.67 -14.56 13.30
C GLU A 184 15.44 -14.04 11.88
N VAL A 185 15.05 -14.90 10.94
CA VAL A 185 14.72 -14.52 9.55
C VAL A 185 13.66 -13.42 9.54
N LEU A 186 12.54 -13.61 10.23
CA LEU A 186 11.44 -12.65 10.28
C LEU A 186 11.79 -11.33 10.99
N SER A 187 12.76 -11.35 11.90
CA SER A 187 13.25 -10.13 12.57
C SER A 187 14.13 -9.27 11.67
N GLN A 188 14.83 -9.89 10.71
CA GLN A 188 15.77 -9.24 9.80
C GLN A 188 15.22 -9.03 8.38
N ARG A 189 14.01 -9.52 8.10
CA ARG A 189 13.31 -9.34 6.82
C ARG A 189 13.09 -7.85 6.53
N LEU A 190 13.57 -7.41 5.36
CA LEU A 190 13.27 -6.08 4.84
C LEU A 190 12.18 -6.19 3.79
N TYR A 191 11.02 -5.62 4.08
CA TYR A 191 9.90 -5.55 3.14
C TYR A 191 10.14 -4.46 2.09
N SER A 192 9.65 -4.69 0.87
CA SER A 192 9.75 -3.72 -0.22
C SER A 192 8.67 -2.66 -0.12
N CYS A 193 8.91 -1.48 -0.72
CA CYS A 193 7.95 -0.39 -0.82
C CYS A 193 6.61 -0.84 -1.46
N PRO A 194 6.56 -1.53 -2.62
CA PRO A 194 5.28 -1.99 -3.18
C PRO A 194 4.54 -2.98 -2.25
N PHE A 195 5.26 -3.78 -1.47
CA PHE A 195 4.62 -4.68 -0.51
C PHE A 195 4.00 -3.93 0.68
N LEU A 196 4.72 -2.98 1.29
CA LEU A 196 4.18 -2.16 2.37
C LEU A 196 3.04 -1.25 1.89
N ALA A 197 3.13 -0.71 0.67
CA ALA A 197 2.03 0.02 0.04
C ALA A 197 0.79 -0.86 -0.16
N ALA A 198 0.95 -2.14 -0.56
CA ALA A 198 -0.17 -3.08 -0.64
C ALA A 198 -0.80 -3.35 0.74
N VAL A 199 0.02 -3.55 1.78
CA VAL A 199 -0.45 -3.66 3.17
C VAL A 199 -1.24 -2.41 3.57
N TRP A 200 -0.71 -1.23 3.26
CA TRP A 200 -1.34 0.05 3.57
C TRP A 200 -2.72 0.21 2.91
N GLN A 201 -2.85 -0.16 1.63
CA GLN A 201 -4.15 -0.13 0.95
C GLN A 201 -5.15 -1.09 1.62
N LEU A 202 -4.74 -2.31 1.98
CA LEU A 202 -5.61 -3.26 2.69
C LEU A 202 -6.03 -2.74 4.08
N VAL A 203 -5.14 -2.03 4.79
CA VAL A 203 -5.47 -1.33 6.04
C VAL A 203 -6.51 -0.24 5.80
N ARG A 204 -6.31 0.65 4.82
CA ARG A 204 -7.25 1.74 4.50
C ARG A 204 -8.63 1.24 4.11
N LEU A 205 -8.70 0.09 3.43
CA LEU A 205 -9.96 -0.58 3.09
C LEU A 205 -10.61 -1.32 4.28
N GLY A 206 -9.92 -1.42 5.42
CA GLY A 206 -10.42 -2.08 6.62
C GLY A 206 -10.50 -3.60 6.50
N LEU A 207 -9.68 -4.18 5.62
CA LEU A 207 -9.67 -5.60 5.26
C LEU A 207 -8.73 -6.44 6.12
N LEU A 208 -7.73 -5.83 6.76
CA LEU A 208 -6.81 -6.53 7.65
C LEU A 208 -7.33 -6.55 9.09
N ARG A 209 -7.36 -7.75 9.69
CA ARG A 209 -7.84 -7.99 11.05
C ARG A 209 -6.85 -8.81 11.87
N LYS A 210 -6.77 -8.50 13.16
CA LYS A 210 -6.11 -9.28 14.21
C LYS A 210 -7.18 -9.60 15.25
N ASP A 211 -7.53 -10.88 15.41
CA ASP A 211 -8.55 -11.34 16.38
C ASP A 211 -9.88 -10.57 16.31
N GLY A 212 -10.32 -10.25 15.08
CA GLY A 212 -11.54 -9.47 14.81
C GLY A 212 -11.40 -7.95 14.93
N ALA A 213 -10.34 -7.44 15.57
CA ALA A 213 -10.00 -6.02 15.60
C ALA A 213 -9.27 -5.59 14.31
N PRO A 214 -9.29 -4.30 13.92
CA PRO A 214 -8.44 -3.80 12.84
C PRO A 214 -6.96 -4.11 13.08
N ALA A 215 -6.21 -4.41 12.02
CA ALA A 215 -4.78 -4.71 12.16
C ALA A 215 -3.97 -3.52 12.70
N LEU A 216 -4.26 -2.29 12.25
CA LEU A 216 -3.70 -1.05 12.78
C LEU A 216 -4.76 -0.29 13.58
N GLU A 217 -4.38 0.32 14.70
CA GLU A 217 -5.32 1.08 15.52
C GLU A 217 -5.26 2.58 15.21
N VAL A 218 -6.42 3.21 15.31
CA VAL A 218 -6.55 4.67 15.17
C VAL A 218 -6.61 5.27 16.57
N THR A 219 -5.66 6.14 16.88
CA THR A 219 -5.55 6.86 18.16
C THR A 219 -5.84 8.34 17.94
N ASP A 220 -6.62 8.97 18.82
CA ASP A 220 -6.81 10.42 18.78
C ASP A 220 -5.49 11.13 19.15
N TRP A 221 -5.18 12.22 18.46
CA TRP A 221 -4.01 13.03 18.81
C TRP A 221 -4.19 13.71 20.17
N ASP A 222 -3.21 13.54 21.05
CA ASP A 222 -3.18 14.10 22.41
C ASP A 222 -2.67 15.56 22.47
N GLY A 223 -2.26 16.11 21.33
CA GLY A 223 -1.78 17.48 21.20
C GLY A 223 -0.25 17.61 21.23
N HIS A 224 0.51 16.51 21.35
CA HIS A 224 1.97 16.54 21.28
C HIS A 224 2.52 15.47 20.32
N TRP A 225 3.65 15.77 19.68
CA TRP A 225 4.40 14.78 18.89
C TRP A 225 5.67 14.41 19.64
N SER A 226 6.04 13.13 19.63
CA SER A 226 7.34 12.70 20.11
C SER A 226 8.44 13.13 19.12
N ASP A 227 9.68 13.26 19.59
CA ASP A 227 10.85 13.38 18.72
C ASP A 227 11.29 12.04 18.12
N GLU A 228 10.79 10.93 18.67
CA GLU A 228 11.13 9.57 18.27
C GLU A 228 9.99 8.92 17.46
N TRP A 229 10.25 8.58 16.19
CA TRP A 229 9.27 7.90 15.32
C TRP A 229 8.72 6.61 15.93
N THR A 230 9.53 5.88 16.69
CA THR A 230 9.16 4.61 17.35
C THR A 230 8.16 4.78 18.49
N GLN A 231 7.85 6.02 18.91
CA GLN A 231 6.86 6.29 19.95
C GLN A 231 5.51 6.71 19.38
N PHE A 232 5.41 6.88 18.05
CA PHE A 232 4.17 7.30 17.42
C PHE A 232 3.18 6.12 17.35
N PRO A 233 1.89 6.37 17.61
CA PRO A 233 0.83 5.40 17.33
C PRO A 233 0.82 4.97 15.85
N ASP A 234 0.13 3.85 15.57
CA ASP A 234 0.07 3.31 14.22
C ASP A 234 -0.62 4.27 13.23
N ILE A 235 -1.79 4.79 13.63
CA ILE A 235 -2.54 5.81 12.90
C ILE A 235 -3.02 6.85 13.91
N VAL A 236 -2.64 8.10 13.72
CA VAL A 236 -3.04 9.24 14.56
C VAL A 236 -4.12 10.05 13.86
N LYS A 237 -5.27 10.21 14.50
CA LYS A 237 -6.35 11.10 14.08
C LYS A 237 -6.05 12.51 14.57
N VAL A 238 -5.54 13.34 13.67
CA VAL A 238 -5.11 14.71 13.98
C VAL A 238 -6.26 15.71 13.95
N ARG A 239 -7.38 15.39 13.28
CA ARG A 239 -8.59 16.23 13.25
C ARG A 239 -9.75 15.55 13.99
N PRO A 240 -10.26 16.13 15.09
CA PRO A 240 -11.34 15.50 15.86
C PRO A 240 -12.62 15.24 15.05
N GLN A 241 -12.93 16.11 14.08
CA GLN A 241 -14.12 16.03 13.22
C GLN A 241 -13.96 15.14 11.98
N ALA A 242 -12.79 14.49 11.82
CA ALA A 242 -12.50 13.60 10.70
C ALA A 242 -13.58 12.53 10.53
N LYS A 243 -13.90 12.23 9.26
CA LYS A 243 -14.74 11.07 8.93
C LYS A 243 -13.94 9.79 9.17
N PRO A 244 -14.58 8.63 9.40
CA PRO A 244 -13.87 7.41 9.77
C PRO A 244 -12.70 7.08 8.82
N PHE A 245 -11.55 6.69 9.36
CA PHE A 245 -10.35 6.35 8.59
C PHE A 245 -10.63 5.28 7.51
N TYR A 246 -11.13 4.11 7.94
CA TYR A 246 -11.44 2.99 7.05
C TYR A 246 -12.53 3.34 6.03
N ALA A 247 -12.29 3.02 4.76
CA ALA A 247 -13.15 3.40 3.65
C ALA A 247 -13.50 2.24 2.71
N TYR A 248 -14.60 2.37 1.97
CA TYR A 248 -14.99 1.39 0.95
C TYR A 248 -14.04 1.40 -0.25
N ARG A 249 -13.48 2.58 -0.57
CA ARG A 249 -12.54 2.81 -1.66
C ARG A 249 -11.40 3.68 -1.17
N SER A 250 -10.25 3.55 -1.80
CA SER A 250 -9.10 4.42 -1.58
C SER A 250 -8.69 5.14 -2.86
N LEU A 251 -8.20 6.36 -2.69
CA LEU A 251 -7.49 7.13 -3.70
C LEU A 251 -6.14 7.54 -3.13
N SER A 252 -5.07 7.43 -3.91
CA SER A 252 -3.80 8.05 -3.57
C SER A 252 -3.39 9.05 -4.67
N ILE A 253 -3.08 10.28 -4.25
CA ILE A 253 -2.61 11.36 -5.13
C ILE A 253 -1.10 11.45 -4.95
N MET A 254 -0.33 11.13 -5.99
CA MET A 254 1.12 10.91 -5.87
C MET A 254 1.89 11.31 -7.14
N PRO A 255 3.22 11.47 -7.07
CA PRO A 255 4.04 11.70 -8.25
C PRO A 255 4.01 10.57 -9.29
N GLN A 256 4.20 10.89 -10.57
CA GLN A 256 4.17 9.92 -11.68
C GLN A 256 5.19 8.76 -11.58
N HIS A 257 6.32 8.95 -10.90
CA HIS A 257 7.33 7.89 -10.77
C HIS A 257 6.85 6.68 -9.94
N PHE A 258 5.77 6.81 -9.16
CA PHE A 258 5.14 5.70 -8.45
C PHE A 258 4.32 4.77 -9.36
N LEU A 259 4.13 5.08 -10.65
CA LEU A 259 3.27 4.28 -11.54
C LEU A 259 3.66 2.78 -11.56
N GLY A 260 4.96 2.46 -11.59
CA GLY A 260 5.43 1.08 -11.54
C GLY A 260 5.18 0.40 -10.19
N ILE A 261 5.34 1.15 -9.10
CA ILE A 261 5.06 0.69 -7.74
C ILE A 261 3.57 0.38 -7.59
N GLU A 262 2.68 1.25 -8.05
CA GLU A 262 1.24 1.05 -7.94
C GLU A 262 0.69 -0.07 -8.83
N HIS A 263 1.37 -0.36 -9.94
CA HIS A 263 1.06 -1.58 -10.70
C HIS A 263 1.39 -2.82 -9.84
N ALA A 264 2.59 -2.87 -9.26
CA ALA A 264 2.98 -3.95 -8.37
C ALA A 264 2.04 -4.09 -7.16
N VAL A 265 1.59 -2.98 -6.56
CA VAL A 265 0.59 -2.98 -5.46
C VAL A 265 -0.69 -3.70 -5.86
N ARG A 266 -1.25 -3.39 -7.04
CA ARG A 266 -2.46 -4.05 -7.54
C ARG A 266 -2.24 -5.55 -7.73
N THR A 267 -1.12 -5.92 -8.36
CA THR A 267 -0.73 -7.32 -8.55
C THR A 267 -0.64 -8.07 -7.23
N ILE A 268 0.02 -7.48 -6.22
CA ILE A 268 0.14 -8.08 -4.89
C ILE A 268 -1.25 -8.31 -4.28
N ILE A 269 -2.12 -7.29 -4.30
CA ILE A 269 -3.45 -7.37 -3.68
C ILE A 269 -4.32 -8.43 -4.32
N ASP A 270 -4.22 -8.63 -5.64
CA ASP A 270 -4.96 -9.70 -6.34
C ASP A 270 -4.52 -11.11 -5.90
N HIS A 271 -3.32 -11.25 -5.32
CA HIS A 271 -2.79 -12.51 -4.80
C HIS A 271 -2.99 -12.68 -3.29
N VAL A 272 -3.56 -11.71 -2.57
CA VAL A 272 -3.78 -11.85 -1.12
C VAL A 272 -5.10 -12.56 -0.83
N LEU A 273 -5.04 -13.68 -0.10
CA LEU A 273 -6.21 -14.34 0.46
C LEU A 273 -6.78 -13.51 1.62
N LEU A 274 -7.94 -12.91 1.39
CA LEU A 274 -8.65 -12.11 2.38
C LEU A 274 -9.66 -12.93 3.18
N ASP A 275 -9.94 -12.46 4.40
CA ASP A 275 -10.98 -13.01 5.27
C ASP A 275 -12.37 -12.78 4.65
N GLN A 276 -12.97 -13.84 4.11
CA GLN A 276 -14.24 -13.78 3.37
C GLN A 276 -15.38 -13.15 4.19
N PRO A 277 -15.62 -13.56 5.45
CA PRO A 277 -16.55 -12.86 6.34
C PRO A 277 -16.38 -11.33 6.41
N VAL A 278 -15.14 -10.83 6.37
CA VAL A 278 -14.86 -9.38 6.37
C VAL A 278 -15.26 -8.76 5.04
N VAL A 279 -14.91 -9.39 3.92
CA VAL A 279 -15.25 -8.92 2.57
C VAL A 279 -16.76 -8.91 2.35
N GLU A 280 -17.46 -9.98 2.73
CA GLU A 280 -18.92 -10.11 2.64
C GLU A 280 -19.63 -9.06 3.48
N SER A 281 -19.18 -8.85 4.73
CA SER A 281 -19.73 -7.81 5.61
C SER A 281 -19.62 -6.41 5.00
N LEU A 282 -18.50 -6.10 4.33
CA LEU A 282 -18.31 -4.83 3.64
C LEU A 282 -19.23 -4.69 2.43
N LEU A 283 -19.41 -5.75 1.63
CA LEU A 283 -20.30 -5.76 0.47
C LEU A 283 -21.76 -5.55 0.89
N LEU A 284 -22.23 -6.26 1.92
CA LEU A 284 -23.58 -6.08 2.47
C LEU A 284 -23.80 -4.64 2.95
N ARG A 285 -22.86 -4.08 3.71
CA ARG A 285 -22.94 -2.68 4.18
C ARG A 285 -22.89 -1.66 3.04
N ALA A 286 -22.18 -1.95 1.96
CA ALA A 286 -22.14 -1.10 0.77
C ALA A 286 -23.48 -1.14 0.03
N GLN A 287 -24.06 -2.34 -0.11
CA GLN A 287 -25.37 -2.56 -0.72
C GLN A 287 -26.49 -1.84 0.04
N ASP A 288 -26.52 -1.96 1.36
CA ASP A 288 -27.49 -1.25 2.23
C ASP A 288 -27.46 0.27 2.01
N LYS A 289 -26.28 0.80 1.67
CA LYS A 289 -26.04 2.22 1.41
C LYS A 289 -26.12 2.60 -0.07
N LYS A 290 -26.50 1.66 -0.94
CA LYS A 290 -26.56 1.84 -2.40
C LYS A 290 -25.23 2.33 -2.99
N ILE A 291 -24.11 1.89 -2.41
CA ILE A 291 -22.76 2.17 -2.90
C ILE A 291 -22.33 0.99 -3.78
N PHE A 292 -21.94 1.28 -5.02
CA PHE A 292 -21.25 0.29 -5.83
C PHE A 292 -19.86 0.01 -5.27
N LEU A 293 -19.61 -1.24 -4.90
CA LEU A 293 -18.32 -1.71 -4.41
C LEU A 293 -17.86 -2.88 -5.28
N PRO A 294 -16.74 -2.75 -6.02
CA PRO A 294 -16.18 -3.85 -6.79
C PRO A 294 -15.91 -5.10 -5.94
N SER A 295 -16.19 -6.27 -6.50
CA SER A 295 -15.89 -7.55 -5.85
C SER A 295 -14.38 -7.75 -5.71
N ALA A 296 -13.63 -7.53 -6.79
CA ALA A 296 -12.18 -7.48 -6.79
C ALA A 296 -11.68 -6.32 -5.92
N VAL A 297 -10.75 -6.61 -5.00
CA VAL A 297 -10.27 -5.61 -4.04
C VAL A 297 -9.32 -4.61 -4.70
N ALA A 298 -8.49 -5.03 -5.66
CA ALA A 298 -7.64 -4.11 -6.40
C ALA A 298 -8.43 -3.03 -7.16
N ASP A 299 -9.69 -3.31 -7.55
CA ASP A 299 -10.58 -2.34 -8.20
C ASP A 299 -11.20 -1.32 -7.23
N ARG A 300 -11.01 -1.48 -5.92
CA ARG A 300 -11.42 -0.51 -4.89
C ARG A 300 -10.38 0.59 -4.69
N ILE A 301 -9.21 0.44 -5.30
CA ILE A 301 -8.05 1.32 -5.17
C ILE A 301 -7.91 2.11 -6.47
N SER A 302 -7.65 3.40 -6.33
CA SER A 302 -7.47 4.33 -7.44
C SER A 302 -6.29 5.25 -7.19
N HIS A 303 -5.70 5.74 -8.28
CA HIS A 303 -4.52 6.59 -8.23
C HIS A 303 -4.73 7.81 -9.11
N HIS A 304 -4.28 8.96 -8.62
CA HIS A 304 -4.08 10.15 -9.44
C HIS A 304 -2.60 10.49 -9.46
N PHE A 305 -1.99 10.36 -10.64
CA PHE A 305 -0.58 10.69 -10.81
C PHE A 305 -0.43 12.16 -11.21
N LEU A 306 0.28 12.92 -10.38
CA LEU A 306 0.70 14.28 -10.68
C LEU A 306 1.75 14.23 -11.79
N GLU A 307 1.68 15.17 -12.74
CA GLU A 307 2.61 15.27 -13.87
C GLU A 307 4.07 15.12 -13.42
N GLY A 308 4.87 14.39 -14.20
CA GLY A 308 6.31 14.29 -14.00
C GLY A 308 6.97 15.65 -14.17
N GLY A 309 7.16 16.37 -13.06
CA GLY A 309 8.07 17.51 -12.98
C GLY A 309 9.47 17.00 -12.74
N GLN A 310 10.42 17.51 -13.53
CA GLN A 310 11.86 17.30 -13.35
C GLN A 310 12.36 17.83 -12.01
#